data_AF-R9J0I8-F1
#
_entry.id   AF-R9J0I8-F1
#
_cell.length_a   1.000
_cell.length_b   1.000
_cell.length_c   1.000
_cell.angle_alpha   90.00
_cell.angle_beta   90.00
_cell.angle_gamma   90.00
#
_symmetry.space_group_name_H-M   'P 1'
#
loop_
_entity.id
_entity.type
_entity.pdbx_description
1 polymer ?
#
loop_
_entity_poly.entity_id
_entity_poly.type
_entity_poly.pdbx_seq_one_letter_code
_entity_poly.pdbx_strand_id
1 'polypeptide(L)' 'MDHNISWLTTVPATDVNFKSHLKMATTEEIKEAISIMDGQGRKGNASRITACERELRKRDRRRKVV' A
#
# COMPACT_ATOMS: atom_id res chain seq x y z
N MET A 1 5.97 -8.95 -11.41
CA MET A 1 5.32 -8.03 -10.44
C MET A 1 4.93 -8.86 -9.24
N ASP A 2 5.33 -8.47 -8.03
CA ASP A 2 4.95 -9.18 -6.81
C ASP A 2 3.41 -9.23 -6.69
N HIS A 3 2.89 -10.37 -6.21
CA HIS A 3 1.47 -10.60 -6.06
C HIS A 3 0.81 -9.53 -5.18
N ASN A 4 1.47 -9.10 -4.10
CA ASN A 4 0.95 -8.05 -3.22
C ASN A 4 0.89 -6.69 -3.92
N ILE A 5 1.95 -6.32 -4.64
CA ILE A 5 2.03 -5.04 -5.36
C ILE A 5 0.93 -4.96 -6.43
N SER A 6 0.67 -6.07 -7.14
CA SER A 6 -0.40 -6.11 -8.14
C SER A 6 -1.77 -5.78 -7.51
N TRP A 7 -2.13 -6.41 -6.38
CA TRP A 7 -3.38 -6.10 -5.68
C TRP A 7 -3.41 -4.67 -5.14
N LEU A 8 -2.31 -4.16 -4.59
CA LEU A 8 -2.26 -2.79 -4.06
C LEU A 8 -2.41 -1.72 -5.14
N THR A 9 -2.05 -2.02 -6.38
CA THR A 9 -2.04 -1.04 -7.48
C THR A 9 -3.28 -1.12 -8.37
N THR A 10 -3.99 -2.24 -8.41
CA THR A 10 -5.05 -2.49 -9.41
C THR A 10 -6.48 -2.43 -8.87
N VAL A 11 -6.71 -2.78 -7.60
CA VAL A 11 -8.07 -2.81 -7.03
C VAL A 11 -8.36 -1.62 -6.10
N PRO A 12 -9.63 -1.24 -5.88
CA PRO A 12 -9.97 -0.15 -4.97
C PRO A 12 -9.49 -0.40 -3.53
N ALA A 13 -9.17 0.66 -2.78
CA ALA A 13 -8.73 0.54 -1.39
C ALA A 13 -9.80 -0.04 -0.43
N THR A 14 -11.06 -0.06 -0.84
CA THR A 14 -12.18 -0.66 -0.10
C THR A 14 -12.27 -2.18 -0.29
N ASP A 15 -11.61 -2.72 -1.32
CA ASP A 15 -11.64 -4.13 -1.70
C ASP A 15 -11.06 -5.03 -0.60
N VAL A 16 -11.63 -6.23 -0.45
CA VAL A 16 -11.19 -7.19 0.56
C VAL A 16 -9.79 -7.72 0.26
N ASN A 17 -9.45 -7.94 -1.02
CA ASN A 17 -8.13 -8.37 -1.45
C ASN A 17 -7.11 -7.26 -1.21
N PHE A 18 -7.46 -6.00 -1.52
CA PHE A 18 -6.59 -4.87 -1.19
C PHE A 18 -6.23 -4.86 0.30
N LYS A 19 -7.23 -4.96 1.18
CA LYS A 19 -7.02 -4.94 2.64
C LYS A 19 -6.21 -6.14 3.13
N SER A 20 -6.43 -7.33 2.55
CA SER A 20 -5.70 -8.53 2.90
C SER A 20 -4.23 -8.42 2.50
N HIS A 21 -3.98 -8.07 1.23
CA HIS A 21 -2.62 -7.93 0.69
C HIS A 21 -1.88 -6.75 1.34
N LEU A 22 -2.54 -5.66 1.73
CA LEU A 22 -1.91 -4.57 2.49
C LEU A 22 -1.37 -5.02 3.85
N LYS A 23 -2.05 -5.96 4.51
CA LYS A 23 -1.58 -6.52 5.79
C LYS A 23 -0.42 -7.49 5.60
N MET A 24 -0.44 -8.26 4.51
CA MET A 24 0.57 -9.27 4.20
C MET A 24 1.84 -8.68 3.57
N ALA A 25 1.71 -7.57 2.85
CA ALA A 25 2.81 -6.97 2.10
C ALA A 25 3.97 -6.57 3.00
N THR A 26 5.20 -6.69 2.50
CA THR A 26 6.39 -6.16 3.17
C THR A 26 6.41 -4.62 3.17
N THR A 27 7.32 -4.01 3.93
CA THR A 27 7.43 -2.53 3.94
C THR A 27 7.91 -2.03 2.58
N GLU A 28 8.77 -2.81 1.95
CA GLU A 28 9.39 -2.58 0.66
C GLU A 28 8.35 -2.66 -0.46
N GLU A 29 7.52 -3.71 -0.47
CA GLU A 29 6.39 -3.84 -1.41
C GLU A 29 5.39 -2.68 -1.31
N ILE A 30 5.07 -2.22 -0.10
CA ILE A 30 4.16 -1.07 0.08
C ILE A 30 4.78 0.22 -0.49
N LYS A 31 6.10 0.43 -0.29
CA LYS A 31 6.81 1.58 -0.87
C LYS A 31 6.85 1.51 -2.40
N GLU A 32 7.11 0.33 -2.96
CA GLU A 32 7.12 0.13 -4.41
C GLU A 32 5.73 0.37 -5.01
N ALA A 33 4.67 -0.14 -4.38
CA ALA A 33 3.30 0.11 -4.82
C ALA A 33 2.94 1.60 -4.83
N ILE A 34 3.38 2.37 -3.83
CA ILE A 34 3.22 3.84 -3.81
C ILE A 34 3.96 4.47 -4.99
N SER A 35 5.23 4.11 -5.21
CA SER A 35 6.05 4.64 -6.31
C SER A 35 5.40 4.43 -7.68
N ILE A 36 4.89 3.21 -7.92
CA ILE A 36 4.17 2.87 -9.15
C ILE A 36 2.91 3.73 -9.31
N MET A 37 2.10 3.85 -8.26
CA MET A 37 0.86 4.63 -8.30
C MET A 37 1.08 6.13 -8.46
N ASP A 38 2.15 6.69 -7.88
CA ASP A 38 2.52 8.08 -8.09
C ASP A 38 3.00 8.31 -9.52
N GLY A 39 3.79 7.39 -10.09
CA GLY A 39 4.22 7.42 -11.49
C GLY A 39 3.07 7.31 -12.51
N GLN A 40 1.98 6.63 -12.15
CA GLN A 40 0.75 6.53 -12.96
C GLN A 40 -0.20 7.73 -12.80
N GLY A 41 0.10 8.67 -11.90
CA GLY A 41 -0.74 9.83 -11.64
C GLY A 41 -1.58 9.69 -10.37
N ARG A 42 -1.28 10.54 -9.39
CA ARG A 42 -1.86 10.49 -8.03
C ARG A 42 -3.39 10.64 -7.97
N LYS A 43 -4.02 11.37 -8.89
CA LYS A 43 -5.46 11.71 -8.84
C LYS A 43 -6.37 10.46 -8.85
N GLY A 44 -6.02 9.42 -9.60
CA GLY A 44 -6.77 8.15 -9.66
C GLY A 44 -6.39 7.14 -8.58
N ASN A 45 -5.27 7.37 -7.88
CA ASN A 45 -4.67 6.42 -6.96
C ASN A 45 -4.65 6.92 -5.50
N ALA A 46 -5.16 8.13 -5.24
CA ALA A 46 -5.06 8.82 -3.97
C ALA A 46 -5.53 7.99 -2.77
N SER A 47 -6.64 7.28 -2.89
CA SER A 47 -7.18 6.44 -1.80
C SER A 47 -6.27 5.24 -1.51
N ARG A 48 -5.71 4.59 -2.54
CA ARG A 48 -4.78 3.45 -2.38
C ARG A 48 -3.47 3.93 -1.76
N ILE A 49 -2.91 5.03 -2.28
CA ILE A 49 -1.68 5.65 -1.74
C ILE A 49 -1.87 6.03 -0.26
N THR A 50 -2.98 6.68 0.08
CA THR A 50 -3.28 7.07 1.47
C THR A 50 -3.35 5.86 2.39
N ALA A 51 -3.96 4.75 1.94
CA ALA A 51 -4.03 3.52 2.71
C ALA A 51 -2.64 2.91 2.94
N CYS A 52 -1.82 2.83 1.89
CA CYS A 52 -0.44 2.38 1.96
C CYS A 52 0.41 3.24 2.92
N GLU A 53 0.35 4.56 2.80
CA GLU A 53 1.06 5.49 3.70
C GLU A 53 0.62 5.33 5.16
N ARG A 54 -0.68 5.14 5.42
CA ARG A 54 -1.20 4.93 6.78
C ARG A 54 -0.67 3.64 7.39
N GLU A 55 -0.60 2.56 6.62
CA GLU A 55 -0.04 1.29 7.08
C GLU A 55 1.46 1.43 7.37
N LEU A 56 2.23 2.13 6.52
CA LEU A 56 3.64 2.45 6.81
C LEU A 56 3.80 3.22 8.12
N ARG A 57 3.01 4.29 8.34
CA ARG A 57 3.03 5.07 9.60
C ARG A 57 2.66 4.20 10.80
N LYS A 58 1.74 3.25 10.66
CA LYS A 58 1.37 2.31 11.72
C LYS A 58 2.52 1.35 12.05
N ARG A 59 3.22 0.83 11.03
CA ARG A 59 4.38 -0.05 11.21
C ARG A 59 5.56 0.69 11.86
N ASP A 60 5.84 1.91 11.44
CA ASP A 60 6.88 2.75 12.06
C ASP A 60 6.60 3.01 13.54
N ARG A 61 5.34 3.35 13.88
CA ARG A 61 4.92 3.49 15.29
C ARG A 61 5.08 2.20 16.08
N ARG A 62 4.73 1.04 15.51
CA ARG A 62 4.92 -0.26 16.19
C ARG A 62 6.39 -0.55 16.45
N ARG A 63 7.28 -0.25 15.50
CA ARG A 63 8.72 -0.43 15.65
C ARG A 63 9.32 0.46 16.74
N LYS A 64 8.78 1.66 16.97
CA LYS A 64 9.24 2.59 18.01
C LYS A 64 8.79 2.24 19.44
N VAL A 65 7.82 1.34 19.58
CA VAL A 65 7.25 0.92 20.87
C VAL A 65 7.85 -0.41 21.36
N VAL A 66 8.59 -1.11 20.49
CA VAL A 66 9.32 -2.36 20.77
C VAL A 66 10.80 -2.03 20.92
#